data_AF-A0A1J5GXE9-F1
#
_entry.id   AF-A0A1J5GXE9-F1
#
_cell.length_a   1.000
_cell.length_b   1.000
_cell.length_c   1.000
_cell.angle_alpha   90.00
_cell.angle_beta   90.00
_cell.angle_gamma   90.00
#
_symmetry.space_group_name_H-M   'P 1'
#
loop_
_entity.id
_entity.type
_entity.pdbx_description
1 polymer ?
#
loop_
_entity_poly.entity_id
_entity_poly.type
_entity_poly.pdbx_seq_one_letter_code
_entity_poly.pdbx_strand_id
1 'polypeptide(L)'
;MFYTYVLQSKLDGNLYYGYTEDLTERFEQHSNGQVTSTKDRRPLKLIYYEACCTQKDALAREQYFKTFRGRQFLAKQLKSYFTDETNSI
;
A
#
# COMPACT_ATOMS: atom_id res chain seq x y z
N MET A 1 -5.53 16.66 4.15
CA MET A 1 -4.56 16.02 3.24
C MET A 1 -5.06 14.62 2.98
N PHE A 2 -4.90 14.10 1.77
CA PHE A 2 -5.32 12.74 1.41
C PHE A 2 -4.08 11.89 1.15
N TYR A 3 -4.14 10.60 1.42
CA TYR A 3 -3.02 9.69 1.28
C TYR A 3 -3.39 8.53 0.39
N THR A 4 -2.59 8.24 -0.62
CA THR A 4 -2.62 6.97 -1.35
C THR A 4 -1.54 6.07 -0.77
N TYR A 5 -1.85 4.80 -0.48
CA TYR A 5 -0.93 3.91 0.22
C TYR A 5 -0.89 2.50 -0.37
N VAL A 6 0.23 1.80 -0.08
CA VAL A 6 0.46 0.41 -0.46
C VAL A 6 0.81 -0.40 0.78
N LEU A 7 0.02 -1.44 1.04
CA LEU A 7 0.31 -2.43 2.06
C LEU A 7 0.83 -3.71 1.41
N GLN A 8 1.80 -4.37 2.02
CA GLN A 8 2.22 -5.73 1.69
C GLN A 8 1.74 -6.67 2.79
N SER A 9 1.06 -7.74 2.41
CA SER A 9 0.77 -8.84 3.31
C SER A 9 2.02 -9.70 3.48
N LYS A 10 2.42 -9.94 4.72
CA LYS A 10 3.53 -10.85 5.03
C LYS A 10 3.13 -12.32 4.91
N LEU A 11 1.83 -12.61 4.79
CA LEU A 11 1.31 -13.97 4.65
C LEU A 11 1.44 -14.49 3.22
N ASP A 12 1.06 -13.67 2.24
CA ASP A 12 0.99 -14.06 0.82
C ASP A 12 1.92 -13.22 -0.08
N GLY A 13 2.64 -12.23 0.46
CA GLY A 13 3.49 -11.31 -0.29
C GLY A 13 2.74 -10.32 -1.18
N ASN A 14 1.42 -10.44 -1.30
CA ASN A 14 0.63 -9.65 -2.23
C ASN A 14 0.42 -8.22 -1.71
N LEU A 15 0.28 -7.30 -2.66
CA LEU A 15 0.05 -5.89 -2.38
C LEU A 15 -1.45 -5.56 -2.26
N TYR A 16 -1.76 -4.54 -1.45
CA TYR A 16 -3.06 -3.88 -1.38
C TYR A 16 -2.87 -2.39 -1.61
N TYR A 17 -3.75 -1.78 -2.39
CA TYR A 17 -3.72 -0.36 -2.74
C TYR A 17 -4.98 0.31 -2.20
N GLY A 18 -4.83 1.43 -1.50
CA GLY A 18 -5.95 2.18 -0.96
C GLY A 18 -5.64 3.66 -0.87
N TYR A 19 -6.65 4.43 -0.46
CA TYR A 19 -6.49 5.82 -0.09
C TYR A 19 -7.29 6.14 1.17
N THR A 20 -6.93 7.23 1.86
CA THR A 20 -7.55 7.66 3.14
C THR A 20 -7.23 9.13 3.43
N GLU A 21 -8.01 9.76 4.31
CA GLU A 21 -7.69 11.08 4.87
C GLU A 21 -6.75 10.98 6.09
N ASP A 22 -6.83 9.87 6.82
CA ASP A 22 -5.96 9.54 7.94
C ASP A 22 -5.25 8.20 7.69
N LEU A 23 -3.93 8.26 7.48
CA LEU A 23 -3.11 7.09 7.17
C LEU A 23 -2.88 6.20 8.40
N THR A 24 -2.75 6.81 9.58
CA THR A 24 -2.45 6.11 10.83
C THR A 24 -3.67 5.31 11.26
N GLU A 25 -4.82 5.97 11.37
CA GLU A 25 -6.08 5.31 11.74
C GLU A 25 -6.41 4.18 10.76
N ARG A 26 -6.27 4.44 9.46
CA ARG A 26 -6.56 3.44 8.43
C ARG A 26 -5.64 2.22 8.54
N PHE A 27 -4.36 2.42 8.82
CA PHE A 27 -3.43 1.31 9.01
C PHE A 27 -3.75 0.49 10.27
N GLU A 28 -4.20 1.14 11.35
CA GLU A 28 -4.68 0.44 12.55
C GLU A 28 -5.93 -0.40 12.26
N GLN A 29 -6.91 0.14 11.52
CA GLN A 29 -8.10 -0.62 11.09
C GLN A 29 -7.70 -1.87 10.29
N HIS A 30 -6.76 -1.74 9.36
CA HIS A 30 -6.21 -2.86 8.59
C HIS A 30 -5.52 -3.89 9.49
N SER A 31 -4.70 -3.43 10.44
CA SER A 31 -3.96 -4.28 11.39
C SER A 31 -4.89 -5.04 12.34
N ASN A 32 -5.97 -4.39 12.78
CA ASN A 32 -6.99 -4.97 13.65
C ASN A 32 -7.99 -5.86 12.90
N GLY A 33 -7.89 -5.98 11.57
CA GLY A 33 -8.77 -6.83 10.76
C GLY A 33 -10.17 -6.28 10.54
N GLN A 34 -10.35 -4.97 10.73
CA GLN A 34 -11.62 -4.29 10.54
C GLN A 34 -11.91 -4.01 9.06
N VAL A 35 -10.91 -4.17 8.18
CA VAL A 35 -11.06 -3.99 6.72
C VAL A 35 -11.21 -5.34 6.02
N THR A 36 -12.41 -5.60 5.48
CA THR A 36 -12.78 -6.89 4.85
C THR A 36 -11.81 -7.36 3.78
N SER A 37 -11.26 -6.47 2.96
CA SER A 37 -10.36 -6.83 1.85
C SER A 37 -8.98 -7.32 2.28
N THR A 38 -8.59 -7.09 3.54
CA THR A 38 -7.26 -7.45 4.05
C THR A 38 -7.30 -8.22 5.36
N LYS A 39 -8.47 -8.39 6.00
CA LYS A 39 -8.61 -9.02 7.32
C LYS A 39 -8.02 -10.43 7.36
N ASP A 40 -8.08 -11.18 6.26
CA ASP A 40 -7.57 -12.56 6.16
C ASP A 40 -6.15 -12.61 5.59
N ARG A 41 -5.53 -11.45 5.33
CA ARG A 41 -4.20 -11.29 4.72
C ARG A 41 -3.22 -10.58 5.68
N ARG A 42 -3.51 -10.62 6.98
CA ARG A 42 -2.62 -10.08 8.03
C ARG A 42 -1.52 -11.10 8.37
N PRO A 43 -0.37 -10.66 8.91
CA PRO A 43 0.00 -9.28 9.23
C PRO A 43 0.38 -8.46 7.98
N LEU A 44 0.06 -7.17 8.02
CA LEU A 44 0.31 -6.22 6.93
C LEU A 44 1.47 -5.29 7.28
N LYS A 45 2.21 -4.84 6.27
CA LYS A 45 3.27 -3.82 6.38
C LYS A 45 2.95 -2.68 5.44
N LEU A 46 2.94 -1.44 5.94
CA LEU A 46 2.88 -0.25 5.10
C LEU A 46 4.25 -0.06 4.44
N ILE A 47 4.31 -0.20 3.11
CA ILE A 47 5.59 -0.15 2.37
C ILE A 47 5.76 1.14 1.56
N TYR A 48 4.67 1.87 1.33
CA TYR A 48 4.67 3.10 0.55
C TYR A 48 3.43 3.94 0.81
N TYR A 49 3.56 5.26 0.74
CA TYR A 49 2.43 6.19 0.65
C TYR A 49 2.83 7.51 -0.03
N GLU A 50 1.84 8.22 -0.56
CA GLU A 50 1.97 9.57 -1.09
C GLU A 50 0.89 10.48 -0.50
N ALA A 51 1.21 11.74 -0.23
CA ALA A 51 0.28 12.75 0.23
C ALA A 51 -0.20 13.62 -0.95
N CYS A 52 -1.50 13.85 -1.06
CA CYS A 52 -2.16 14.64 -2.08
C CYS A 52 -3.05 15.71 -1.43
N CYS A 53 -3.02 16.93 -1.98
CA CYS A 53 -3.83 18.04 -1.47
C CYS A 53 -5.34 17.79 -1.67
N THR A 54 -5.73 17.07 -2.73
CA THR A 54 -7.13 16.80 -3.04
C THR A 54 -7.45 15.30 -3.03
N GLN A 55 -8.70 14.98 -2.70
CA GLN A 55 -9.21 13.60 -2.74
C GLN A 55 -9.13 13.02 -4.16
N LYS A 56 -9.43 13.85 -5.17
CA LYS A 56 -9.42 13.45 -6.58
C LYS A 56 -8.06 12.97 -7.02
N ASP A 57 -6.99 13.67 -6.61
CA ASP A 57 -5.62 13.30 -6.94
C ASP A 57 -5.23 11.98 -6.26
N ALA A 58 -5.61 11.80 -4.99
CA ALA A 58 -5.36 10.56 -4.26
C ALA A 58 -6.08 9.34 -4.87
N LEU A 59 -7.35 9.49 -5.30
CA LEU A 59 -8.06 8.43 -6.03
C LEU A 59 -7.43 8.14 -7.38
N ALA A 60 -7.10 9.17 -8.16
CA ALA A 60 -6.46 8.98 -9.47
C ALA A 60 -5.12 8.24 -9.31
N ARG A 61 -4.37 8.55 -8.26
CA ARG A 61 -3.12 7.88 -7.92
C ARG A 61 -3.31 6.43 -7.51
N GLU A 62 -4.29 6.15 -6.66
CA GLU A 62 -4.67 4.80 -6.24
C GLU A 62 -5.08 3.93 -7.43
N GLN A 63 -5.91 4.47 -8.33
CA GLN A 63 -6.30 3.81 -9.58
C GLN A 63 -5.09 3.56 -10.49
N TYR A 64 -4.18 4.53 -10.60
CA TYR A 64 -2.95 4.35 -11.37
C TYR A 64 -2.11 3.19 -10.83
N PHE A 65 -1.93 3.05 -9.51
CA PHE A 65 -1.18 1.92 -8.92
C PHE A 65 -1.76 0.55 -9.26
N LYS A 66 -3.07 0.46 -9.50
CA LYS A 66 -3.72 -0.79 -9.91
C LYS A 66 -3.41 -1.19 -11.36
N THR A 67 -2.98 -0.24 -12.21
CA THR A 67 -2.58 -0.49 -13.62
C THR A 67 -1.21 -1.15 -13.75
N PHE A 68 -0.91 -1.71 -14.93
CA PHE A 68 0.41 -2.27 -15.23
C PHE A 68 1.54 -1.24 -15.06
N ARG A 69 1.37 -0.04 -15.62
CA ARG A 69 2.36 1.03 -15.52
C ARG A 69 2.57 1.49 -14.08
N GLY A 70 1.50 1.54 -13.29
CA GLY A 70 1.62 1.88 -11.87
C GLY A 70 2.33 0.83 -11.03
N ARG A 71 2.13 -0.45 -11.33
CA ARG A 71 2.89 -1.53 -10.69
C ARG A 71 4.37 -1.47 -11.07
N GLN A 72 4.70 -1.18 -12.33
CA GLN A 72 6.09 -0.98 -12.77
C GLN A 72 6.73 0.24 -12.08
N PHE A 73 5.97 1.33 -11.94
CA PHE A 73 6.41 2.50 -11.18
C PHE A 73 6.76 2.11 -9.73
N LEU A 74 5.86 1.42 -9.03
CA LEU A 74 6.08 1.01 -7.64
C LEU A 74 7.27 0.05 -7.51
N ALA A 75 7.41 -0.92 -8.41
CA ALA A 75 8.55 -1.84 -8.43
C ALA A 75 9.89 -1.10 -8.60
N LYS A 76 9.92 -0.06 -9.43
CA LYS A 76 11.11 0.80 -9.58
C LYS A 76 11.35 1.66 -8.34
N GLN A 77 10.29 2.26 -7.79
CA GLN A 77 10.37 3.16 -6.63
C GLN A 77 10.80 2.43 -5.37
N LEU A 78 10.35 1.18 -5.20
CA LEU A 78 10.61 0.31 -4.06
C LEU A 78 11.66 -0.75 -4.39
N LYS A 79 12.57 -0.48 -5.34
CA LYS A 79 13.54 -1.47 -5.81
C LYS A 79 14.35 -2.07 -4.66
N SER A 80 14.97 -1.23 -3.82
CA SER A 80 15.77 -1.70 -2.68
C SER A 80 14.94 -2.52 -1.70
N TYR A 81 13.73 -2.05 -1.39
CA TYR A 81 12.80 -2.77 -0.51
C TYR A 81 12.54 -4.21 -1.00
N PHE A 82 12.26 -4.38 -2.30
CA PHE A 82 11.99 -5.69 -2.86
C PHE A 82 13.24 -6.55 -3.10
N THR A 83 14.44 -5.97 -3.18
CA THR A 83 15.70 -6.72 -3.36
C THR A 83 16.42 -7.04 -2.06
N ASP A 84 16.23 -6.25 -1.01
CA ASP A 84 16.91 -6.44 0.28
C ASP A 84 16.26 -7.59 1.08
N GLU A 85 14.97 -7.88 0.85
CA GLU A 85 14.29 -9.05 1.44
C GLU A 85 14.83 -10.40 0.90
N THR A 86 15.55 -10.43 -0.23
CA THR A 86 16.14 -11.67 -0.79
C THR A 86 17.49 -12.08 -0.20
N ASN A 87 18.13 -11.28 0.66
CA ASN A 87 19.47 -11.56 1.22
C ASN A 87 19.46 -11.91 2.73
N SER A 88 18.31 -12.25 3.31
CA SER A 88 18.19 -12.58 4.75
C SER A 88 17.97 -14.08 5.04
N ILE A 89 18.52 -14.98 4.20
CA ILE A 89 18.57 -16.43 4.47
C ILE A 89 20.03 -16.88 4.56
#